data_AF-A0A3P6VA05-F1
#
_entry.id   AF-A0A3P6VA05-F1
#
_cell.length_a   1.000
_cell.length_b   1.000
_cell.length_c   1.000
_cell.angle_alpha   90.00
_cell.angle_beta   90.00
_cell.angle_gamma   90.00
#
_symmetry.space_group_name_H-M   'P 1'
#
loop_
_entity.id
_entity.type
_entity.pdbx_description
1 polymer ?
#
loop_
_entity_poly.entity_id
_entity_poly.type
_entity_poly.pdbx_seq_one_letter_code
_entity_poly.pdbx_strand_id
1 'polypeptide(L)'
;MTEKDPRKLFILNALVNYFDTHEANLDKLFNHPSVNAFLDNGNARLLLASATDNGEILLCNEVEGLKLATKTFVFLKIAPLPITDENFSKLIMIASLQGGAAQSFYNSLDRLYGPLMMKNESKMMHQFPRLKLALSDLVSGLAACTKSPQDKDDQTPNVIFDLASEADYWLQKSRSSTQGMNAERLRSEAIYNALKPAVDATQRLELQAICTRQPAEWTTDKESQAQAEHRMAAIAEEFLCSLSEALETSIIDCLDGVWRLRDVAPPYPESRMRSLLEAVGGWLSRVLISYLNPLSSEQTQTVVSPLWDRPFKQVSFTVTWTVL
;
A
#
# COMPACT_ATOMS: atom_id res chain seq x y z
N MET A 1 25.32 12.28 -42.09
CA MET A 1 24.50 11.39 -41.24
C MET A 1 25.30 11.15 -39.97
N THR A 2 25.17 12.03 -38.98
CA THR A 2 25.84 11.85 -37.69
C THR A 2 25.05 10.82 -36.91
N GLU A 3 25.65 9.67 -36.58
CA GLU A 3 25.05 8.70 -35.66
C GLU A 3 24.60 9.43 -34.40
N LYS A 4 23.28 9.49 -34.18
CA LYS A 4 22.72 10.04 -32.95
C LYS A 4 23.05 9.05 -31.83
N ASP A 5 23.64 9.55 -30.75
CA ASP A 5 24.03 8.77 -29.57
C ASP A 5 22.87 7.86 -29.09
N PRO A 6 23.05 6.53 -29.10
CA PRO A 6 21.97 5.58 -28.79
C PRO A 6 21.45 5.74 -27.36
N ARG A 7 22.31 6.19 -26.43
CA ARG A 7 21.94 6.42 -25.02
C ARG A 7 20.93 7.55 -24.90
N LYS A 8 21.12 8.62 -25.69
CA LYS A 8 20.21 9.77 -25.73
C LYS A 8 18.91 9.44 -26.45
N LEU A 9 18.99 8.65 -27.52
CA LEU A 9 17.81 8.16 -28.24
C LEU A 9 16.90 7.33 -27.33
N PHE A 10 17.48 6.49 -26.46
CA PHE A 10 16.70 5.71 -25.49
C PHE A 10 15.89 6.60 -24.55
N ILE A 11 16.53 7.61 -23.94
CA ILE A 11 15.87 8.57 -23.04
C ILE A 11 14.78 9.34 -23.79
N LEU A 12 15.06 9.78 -25.01
CA LEU A 12 14.09 10.50 -25.85
C LEU A 12 12.88 9.66 -26.21
N ASN A 13 13.08 8.44 -26.69
CA ASN A 13 11.99 7.54 -27.05
C ASN A 13 11.09 7.25 -25.83
N ALA A 14 11.68 7.07 -24.65
CA ALA A 14 10.93 6.89 -23.42
C ALA A 14 10.11 8.13 -23.05
N LEU A 15 10.65 9.34 -23.23
CA LEU A 15 9.94 10.59 -22.99
C LEU A 15 8.82 10.84 -23.99
N VAL A 16 9.05 10.56 -25.28
CA VAL A 16 8.03 10.67 -26.34
C VAL A 16 6.87 9.73 -26.06
N ASN A 17 7.14 8.47 -25.72
CA ASN A 17 6.12 7.48 -25.44
C ASN A 17 5.30 7.80 -24.17
N TYR A 18 5.88 8.53 -23.20
CA TYR A 18 5.21 8.83 -21.94
C TYR A 18 4.42 10.14 -21.97
N PHE A 19 4.91 11.17 -22.69
CA PHE A 19 4.31 12.50 -22.74
C PHE A 19 3.53 12.79 -24.02
N ASP A 20 3.52 11.89 -25.02
CA ASP A 20 2.88 12.06 -26.33
C ASP A 20 3.29 13.38 -27.05
N THR A 21 4.53 13.83 -26.84
CA THR A 21 5.04 15.10 -27.38
C THR A 21 5.37 15.06 -28.88
N HIS A 22 5.10 16.16 -29.57
CA HIS A 22 5.44 16.36 -30.99
C HIS A 22 6.94 16.55 -31.25
N GLU A 23 7.36 16.19 -32.47
CA GLU A 23 8.76 16.10 -32.92
C GLU A 23 9.59 17.40 -32.79
N ALA A 24 8.96 18.57 -32.77
CA ALA A 24 9.63 19.87 -32.77
C ALA A 24 10.44 20.19 -31.50
N ASN A 25 10.15 19.52 -30.38
CA ASN A 25 10.88 19.70 -29.12
C ASN A 25 12.02 18.68 -28.92
N LEU A 26 12.17 17.69 -29.81
CA LEU A 26 13.13 16.61 -29.66
C LEU A 26 14.58 17.07 -29.78
N ASP A 27 14.88 18.02 -30.68
CA ASP A 27 16.24 18.49 -30.88
C ASP A 27 16.73 19.38 -29.73
N LYS A 28 15.83 20.13 -29.09
CA LYS A 28 16.12 20.88 -27.85
C LYS A 28 16.41 19.93 -26.69
N LEU A 29 15.63 18.85 -26.60
CA LEU A 29 15.73 17.85 -25.53
C LEU A 29 16.97 16.95 -25.71
N PHE A 30 17.35 16.63 -26.96
CA PHE A 30 18.56 15.87 -27.29
C PHE A 30 19.85 16.56 -26.84
N ASN A 31 19.89 17.89 -26.96
CA ASN A 31 21.07 18.70 -26.62
C ASN A 31 21.04 19.25 -25.19
N HIS A 32 20.07 18.85 -24.37
CA HIS A 32 19.90 19.42 -23.04
C HIS A 32 21.08 19.04 -22.11
N PRO A 33 21.67 20.00 -21.36
CA PRO A 33 22.84 19.75 -20.52
C PRO A 33 22.57 18.72 -19.42
N SER A 34 21.34 18.67 -18.89
CA SER A 34 20.90 17.68 -17.90
C SER A 34 21.07 16.24 -18.37
N VAL A 35 20.81 15.96 -19.66
CA VAL A 35 20.96 14.61 -20.24
C VAL A 35 22.43 14.24 -20.32
N ASN A 36 23.29 15.14 -20.78
CA ASN A 36 24.74 14.90 -20.83
C ASN A 36 25.31 14.68 -19.43
N ALA A 37 24.92 15.54 -18.47
CA ALA A 37 25.32 15.40 -17.08
C ALA A 37 24.85 14.06 -16.49
N PHE A 38 23.61 13.62 -16.78
CA PHE A 38 23.12 12.32 -16.37
C PHE A 38 23.90 11.18 -17.02
N LEU A 39 24.23 11.22 -18.30
CA LEU A 39 24.95 10.11 -18.95
C LEU A 39 26.40 10.00 -18.48
N ASP A 40 27.13 11.12 -18.47
CA ASP A 40 28.59 11.12 -18.34
C ASP A 40 29.06 11.23 -16.88
N ASN A 41 28.26 11.82 -15.97
CA ASN A 41 28.63 11.94 -14.57
C ASN A 41 28.07 10.78 -13.74
N GLY A 42 28.95 9.99 -13.11
CA GLY A 42 28.54 8.92 -12.18
C GLY A 42 27.79 9.43 -10.94
N ASN A 43 28.04 10.69 -10.54
CA ASN A 43 27.37 11.31 -9.39
C ASN A 43 25.96 11.81 -9.73
N ALA A 44 25.66 12.08 -11.01
CA ALA A 44 24.33 12.43 -11.46
C ALA A 44 23.46 11.16 -11.58
N ARG A 45 22.83 10.77 -10.47
CA ARG A 45 22.04 9.53 -10.38
C ARG A 45 20.59 9.69 -10.82
N LEU A 46 20.13 10.92 -11.00
CA LEU A 46 18.74 11.25 -11.24
C LEU A 46 18.62 12.13 -12.48
N LEU A 47 17.62 11.84 -13.31
CA LEU A 47 17.14 12.72 -14.35
C LEU A 47 15.60 12.72 -14.27
N LEU A 48 15.05 13.86 -13.92
CA LEU A 48 13.63 14.12 -13.81
C LEU A 48 13.15 14.82 -15.07
N ALA A 49 12.01 14.38 -15.59
CA ALA A 49 11.29 15.01 -16.66
C ALA A 49 9.87 15.32 -16.22
N SER A 50 9.42 16.56 -16.41
CA SER A 50 8.04 16.94 -16.09
C SER A 50 7.44 17.73 -17.22
N ALA A 51 6.17 17.47 -17.52
CA ALA A 51 5.42 18.26 -18.48
C ALA A 51 4.84 19.50 -17.80
N THR A 52 5.09 20.65 -18.41
CA THR A 52 4.42 21.90 -18.05
C THR A 52 3.03 21.96 -18.70
N ASP A 53 2.16 22.84 -18.18
CA ASP A 53 0.81 23.07 -18.74
C ASP A 53 0.83 23.50 -20.22
N ASN A 54 1.97 24.01 -20.69
CA ASN A 54 2.20 24.41 -22.08
C ASN A 54 2.63 23.23 -23.00
N GLY A 55 2.74 22.01 -22.46
CA GLY A 55 3.20 20.83 -23.20
C GLY A 55 4.72 20.76 -23.41
N GLU A 56 5.50 21.64 -22.78
CA GLU A 56 6.97 21.57 -22.80
C GLU A 56 7.50 20.66 -21.69
N ILE A 57 8.51 19.84 -22.02
CA ILE A 57 9.17 18.94 -21.07
C ILE A 57 10.37 19.65 -20.45
N LEU A 58 10.34 19.79 -19.13
CA LEU A 58 11.47 20.30 -18.34
C LEU A 58 12.32 19.14 -17.82
N LEU A 59 13.64 19.24 -18.00
CA LEU A 59 14.61 18.25 -17.51
C LEU A 59 15.46 18.81 -16.36
N CYS A 60 15.51 18.11 -15.23
CA CYS A 60 16.30 18.49 -14.07
C CYS A 60 17.04 17.29 -13.47
N ASN A 61 18.24 17.50 -12.95
CA ASN A 61 19.03 16.45 -12.30
C ASN A 61 18.88 16.46 -10.76
N GLU A 62 18.11 17.41 -10.24
CA GLU A 62 17.90 17.62 -8.80
C GLU A 62 16.40 17.66 -8.49
N VAL A 63 16.02 17.15 -7.31
CA VAL A 63 14.63 17.02 -6.87
C VAL A 63 13.99 18.38 -6.58
N GLU A 64 14.79 19.37 -6.16
CA GLU A 64 14.31 20.71 -5.79
C GLU A 64 13.90 21.57 -6.99
N GLY A 65 14.33 21.19 -8.20
CA GLY A 65 14.11 21.99 -9.42
C GLY A 65 12.70 21.93 -10.00
N LEU A 66 11.84 21.02 -9.52
CA LEU A 66 10.55 20.73 -10.15
C LEU A 66 9.39 20.93 -9.18
N LYS A 67 8.48 21.84 -9.52
CA LYS A 67 7.10 21.76 -9.03
C LYS A 67 6.55 20.45 -9.57
N LEU A 68 6.29 19.48 -8.67
CA LEU A 68 5.74 18.17 -9.02
C LEU A 68 4.41 18.39 -9.75
N ALA A 69 4.47 18.43 -11.08
CA ALA A 69 3.29 18.48 -11.91
C ALA A 69 2.58 17.13 -11.84
N THR A 70 1.36 17.10 -12.38
CA THR A 70 0.48 15.92 -12.37
C THR A 70 1.11 14.67 -12.98
N LYS A 71 2.07 14.83 -13.90
CA LYS A 71 2.83 13.75 -14.55
C LYS A 71 4.32 14.06 -14.55
N THR A 72 5.09 13.25 -13.81
CA THR A 72 6.55 13.29 -13.78
C THR A 72 7.10 11.94 -14.22
N PHE A 73 8.19 11.95 -14.96
CA PHE A 73 8.90 10.76 -15.43
C PHE A 73 10.34 10.82 -14.93
N VAL A 74 10.83 9.71 -14.39
CA VAL A 74 12.08 9.68 -13.63
C VAL A 74 12.99 8.59 -14.18
N PHE A 75 14.22 8.97 -14.47
CA PHE A 75 15.32 8.05 -14.73
C PHE A 75 16.25 8.03 -13.53
N LEU A 76 16.53 6.84 -13.05
CA LEU A 76 17.38 6.57 -11.89
C LEU A 76 18.54 5.68 -12.32
N LYS A 77 19.75 6.02 -11.87
CA LYS A 77 20.89 5.10 -11.97
C LYS A 77 20.91 4.15 -10.79
N ILE A 78 20.97 2.86 -11.09
CA ILE A 78 21.12 1.82 -10.07
C ILE A 78 22.52 1.85 -9.45
N ALA A 79 23.54 2.29 -10.20
CA ALA A 79 24.93 2.40 -9.74
C ALA A 79 25.55 3.76 -10.14
N PRO A 80 26.53 4.30 -9.37
CA PRO A 80 27.18 5.57 -9.64
C PRO A 80 28.25 5.46 -10.76
N LEU A 81 27.85 4.95 -11.92
CA LEU A 81 28.71 4.72 -13.08
C LEU A 81 28.26 5.59 -14.25
N PRO A 82 29.20 6.00 -15.13
CA PRO A 82 28.84 6.60 -16.41
C PRO A 82 28.10 5.58 -17.28
N ILE A 83 27.08 6.05 -17.99
CA ILE A 83 26.27 5.20 -18.86
C ILE A 83 27.00 5.04 -20.19
N THR A 84 27.29 3.82 -20.58
CA THR A 84 27.87 3.43 -21.88
C THR A 84 26.84 2.68 -22.72
N ASP A 85 27.14 2.51 -24.00
CA ASP A 85 26.25 1.86 -24.98
C ASP A 85 25.94 0.39 -24.63
N GLU A 86 26.75 -0.25 -23.80
CA GLU A 86 26.54 -1.63 -23.38
C GLU A 86 25.79 -1.76 -22.03
N ASN A 87 25.81 -0.70 -21.21
CA ASN A 87 25.36 -0.79 -19.82
C ASN A 87 24.00 -0.11 -19.56
N PHE A 88 23.49 0.69 -20.50
CA PHE A 88 22.31 1.52 -20.28
C PHE A 88 21.07 0.72 -19.87
N SER A 89 20.88 -0.48 -20.43
CA SER A 89 19.74 -1.35 -20.14
C SER A 89 19.73 -1.93 -18.73
N LYS A 90 20.91 -2.06 -18.10
CA LYS A 90 21.05 -2.60 -16.73
C LYS A 90 21.14 -1.50 -15.68
N LEU A 91 21.63 -0.32 -16.05
CA LEU A 91 21.91 0.75 -15.09
C LEU A 91 20.75 1.75 -14.95
N ILE A 92 19.91 1.88 -15.98
CA ILE A 92 18.80 2.84 -15.95
C ILE A 92 17.53 2.15 -15.46
N MET A 93 17.03 2.59 -14.31
CA MET A 93 15.69 2.32 -13.83
C MET A 93 14.78 3.47 -14.24
N ILE A 94 13.60 3.13 -14.75
CA ILE A 94 12.58 4.10 -15.16
C ILE A 94 11.42 4.02 -14.16
N ALA A 95 10.99 5.16 -13.64
CA ALA A 95 9.82 5.27 -12.78
C ALA A 95 8.90 6.40 -13.27
N SER A 96 7.61 6.12 -13.33
CA SER A 96 6.59 7.14 -13.54
C SER A 96 6.03 7.57 -12.19
N LEU A 97 5.93 8.88 -12.00
CA LEU A 97 5.31 9.49 -10.83
C LEU A 97 4.07 10.23 -11.29
N GLN A 98 2.90 9.72 -10.89
CA GLN A 98 1.61 10.32 -11.18
C GLN A 98 0.94 10.72 -9.87
N GLY A 99 0.50 11.98 -9.80
CA GLY A 99 -0.04 12.57 -8.58
C GLY A 99 1.04 12.97 -7.56
N GLY A 100 0.65 13.04 -6.28
CA GLY A 100 1.57 13.42 -5.19
C GLY A 100 2.63 12.34 -4.92
N ALA A 101 3.83 12.74 -4.46
CA ALA A 101 4.92 11.82 -4.16
C ALA A 101 4.53 10.71 -3.17
N ALA A 102 3.81 11.07 -2.10
CA ALA A 102 3.31 10.11 -1.12
C ALA A 102 2.32 9.09 -1.73
N GLN A 103 1.50 9.52 -2.68
CA GLN A 103 0.52 8.69 -3.36
C GLN A 103 1.16 7.74 -4.37
N SER A 104 2.06 8.25 -5.18
CA SER A 104 2.82 7.43 -6.13
C SER A 104 3.67 6.40 -5.38
N PHE A 105 4.26 6.77 -4.24
CA PHE A 105 5.04 5.85 -3.44
C PHE A 105 4.17 4.80 -2.75
N TYR A 106 3.04 5.19 -2.16
CA TYR A 106 2.05 4.26 -1.61
C TYR A 106 1.61 3.23 -2.65
N ASN A 107 1.23 3.67 -3.85
CA ASN A 107 0.77 2.77 -4.92
C ASN A 107 1.86 1.81 -5.37
N SER A 108 3.10 2.28 -5.54
CA SER A 108 4.24 1.44 -5.87
C SER A 108 4.55 0.43 -4.76
N LEU A 109 4.51 0.86 -3.50
CA LEU A 109 4.83 0.01 -2.37
C LEU A 109 3.74 -1.05 -2.14
N ASP A 110 2.47 -0.68 -2.13
CA ASP A 110 1.35 -1.56 -1.86
C ASP A 110 1.05 -2.53 -3.02
N ARG A 111 1.11 -2.06 -4.27
CA ARG A 111 0.70 -2.87 -5.44
C ARG A 111 1.84 -3.65 -6.09
N LEU A 112 3.05 -3.10 -6.10
CA LEU A 112 4.20 -3.70 -6.76
C LEU A 112 5.13 -4.36 -5.75
N TYR A 113 5.76 -3.59 -4.86
CA TYR A 113 6.86 -4.08 -4.03
C TYR A 113 6.40 -4.99 -2.89
N GLY A 114 5.29 -4.68 -2.21
CA GLY A 114 4.76 -5.49 -1.12
C GLY A 114 4.50 -6.93 -1.56
N PRO A 115 3.70 -7.17 -2.62
CA PRO A 115 3.47 -8.51 -3.15
C PRO A 115 4.75 -9.20 -3.65
N LEU A 116 5.68 -8.47 -4.26
CA LEU A 116 6.95 -9.03 -4.74
C LEU A 116 7.82 -9.51 -3.57
N MET A 117 7.96 -8.72 -2.51
CA MET A 117 8.73 -9.10 -1.33
C MET A 117 8.07 -10.25 -0.56
N MET A 118 6.74 -10.25 -0.44
CA MET A 118 6.01 -11.32 0.23
C MET A 118 6.07 -12.66 -0.52
N LYS A 119 6.07 -12.65 -1.86
CA LYS A 119 6.12 -13.88 -2.67
C LYS A 119 7.53 -14.40 -2.91
N ASN A 120 8.45 -13.54 -3.35
CA ASN A 120 9.76 -13.97 -3.81
C ASN A 120 10.79 -14.01 -2.66
N GLU A 121 10.57 -13.21 -1.62
CA GLU A 121 11.51 -13.03 -0.52
C GLU A 121 10.89 -13.41 0.83
N SER A 122 9.91 -14.32 0.82
CA SER A 122 9.22 -14.80 2.04
C SER A 122 10.21 -15.23 3.12
N LYS A 123 11.27 -15.96 2.75
CA LYS A 123 12.36 -16.37 3.67
C LYS A 123 13.07 -15.19 4.33
N MET A 124 13.42 -14.14 3.57
CA MET A 124 14.00 -12.92 4.15
C MET A 124 12.99 -12.20 5.03
N MET A 125 11.71 -12.20 4.66
CA MET A 125 10.67 -11.57 5.47
C MET A 125 10.40 -12.28 6.79
N HIS A 126 10.55 -13.61 6.83
CA HIS A 126 10.55 -14.38 8.06
C HIS A 126 11.80 -14.12 8.91
N GLN A 127 12.97 -13.92 8.28
CA GLN A 127 14.22 -13.65 8.97
C GLN A 127 14.28 -12.23 9.59
N PHE A 128 13.58 -11.26 9.01
CA PHE A 128 13.57 -9.87 9.48
C PHE A 128 12.15 -9.38 9.80
N PRO A 129 11.54 -9.82 10.91
CA PRO A 129 10.17 -9.43 11.28
C PRO A 129 10.02 -7.92 11.52
N ARG A 130 11.09 -7.23 11.94
CA ARG A 130 11.11 -5.77 12.08
C ARG A 130 10.91 -5.03 10.76
N LEU A 131 11.44 -5.57 9.66
CA LEU A 131 11.27 -4.97 8.33
C LEU A 131 9.82 -5.07 7.89
N LYS A 132 9.14 -6.19 8.19
CA LYS A 132 7.72 -6.39 7.88
C LYS A 132 6.83 -5.40 8.64
N LEU A 133 7.09 -5.21 9.93
CA LEU A 133 6.37 -4.22 10.74
C LEU A 133 6.61 -2.80 10.22
N ALA A 134 7.87 -2.43 9.97
CA ALA A 134 8.21 -1.11 9.44
C ALA A 134 7.55 -0.83 8.08
N LEU A 135 7.46 -1.84 7.20
CA LEU A 135 6.74 -1.73 5.93
C LEU A 135 5.24 -1.52 6.15
N SER A 136 4.63 -2.27 7.07
CA SER A 136 3.21 -2.11 7.41
C SER A 136 2.90 -0.72 7.96
N ASP A 137 3.73 -0.23 8.89
CA ASP A 137 3.59 1.09 9.48
C ASP A 137 3.81 2.20 8.44
N LEU A 138 4.80 2.01 7.55
CA LEU A 138 5.07 2.94 6.45
C LEU A 138 3.91 2.99 5.45
N VAL A 139 3.38 1.85 5.02
CA VAL A 139 2.21 1.77 4.13
C VAL A 139 1.01 2.47 4.77
N SER A 140 0.78 2.25 6.07
CA SER A 140 -0.31 2.87 6.82
C SER A 140 -0.13 4.39 6.93
N GLY A 141 1.09 4.85 7.22
CA GLY A 141 1.42 6.28 7.28
C GLY A 141 1.27 6.97 5.92
N LEU A 142 1.75 6.35 4.84
CA LEU A 142 1.58 6.87 3.49
C LEU A 142 0.10 6.88 3.08
N ALA A 143 -0.66 5.84 3.43
CA ALA A 143 -2.10 5.79 3.19
C ALA A 143 -2.87 6.88 3.93
N ALA A 144 -2.41 7.34 5.09
CA ALA A 144 -2.97 8.50 5.77
C ALA A 144 -2.65 9.81 5.03
N CYS A 145 -1.43 9.94 4.49
CA CYS A 145 -1.03 11.12 3.71
C CYS A 145 -1.74 11.25 2.36
N THR A 146 -2.13 10.14 1.72
CA THR A 146 -2.89 10.17 0.47
C THR A 146 -4.35 10.58 0.68
N LYS A 147 -4.88 10.43 1.89
CA LYS A 147 -6.20 10.94 2.30
C LYS A 147 -6.09 12.44 2.60
N SER A 148 -5.72 13.23 1.59
CA SER A 148 -5.75 14.69 1.73
C SER A 148 -7.21 15.16 1.92
N PRO A 149 -7.47 16.13 2.81
CA PRO A 149 -8.80 16.73 2.97
C PRO A 149 -9.18 17.70 1.84
N GLN A 150 -8.38 17.82 0.78
CA GLN A 150 -8.59 18.78 -0.31
C GLN A 150 -9.33 18.24 -1.53
N ASP A 151 -9.55 16.93 -1.65
CA ASP A 151 -10.45 16.38 -2.66
C ASP A 151 -11.90 16.56 -2.18
N LYS A 152 -12.43 17.77 -2.40
CA LYS A 152 -13.87 18.08 -2.41
C LYS A 152 -14.58 17.52 -3.65
N ASP A 153 -13.95 16.61 -4.38
CA ASP A 153 -14.57 15.92 -5.50
C ASP A 153 -15.03 14.55 -5.01
N ASP A 154 -16.36 14.41 -4.90
CA ASP A 154 -17.14 13.26 -4.42
C ASP A 154 -16.91 11.96 -5.23
N GLN A 155 -15.86 11.89 -6.07
CA GLN A 155 -15.60 10.80 -7.00
C GLN A 155 -14.39 9.94 -6.65
N THR A 156 -13.58 10.29 -5.64
CA THR A 156 -12.66 9.28 -5.07
C THR A 156 -13.50 8.33 -4.22
N PRO A 157 -13.64 7.04 -4.60
CA PRO A 157 -14.34 6.11 -3.73
C PRO A 157 -13.56 6.09 -2.42
N ASN A 158 -14.20 6.52 -1.33
CA ASN A 158 -13.68 6.36 0.02
C ASN A 158 -13.56 4.86 0.30
N VAL A 159 -12.44 4.28 -0.14
CA VAL A 159 -12.16 2.86 0.01
C VAL A 159 -11.74 2.65 1.45
N ILE A 160 -12.64 2.05 2.23
CA ILE A 160 -12.32 1.50 3.54
C ILE A 160 -11.40 0.30 3.31
N PHE A 161 -10.18 0.35 3.86
CA PHE A 161 -9.18 -0.70 3.72
C PHE A 161 -9.23 -1.70 4.88
N ASP A 162 -9.50 -1.19 6.08
CA ASP A 162 -9.62 -1.93 7.34
C ASP A 162 -10.45 -1.13 8.35
N LEU A 163 -10.79 -1.76 9.47
CA LEU A 163 -11.61 -1.14 10.52
C LEU A 163 -10.88 0.04 11.20
N ALA A 164 -9.55 -0.07 11.38
CA ALA A 164 -8.72 0.95 11.98
C ALA A 164 -8.68 2.23 11.15
N SER A 165 -8.50 2.12 9.84
CA SER A 165 -8.46 3.25 8.92
C SER A 165 -9.80 3.98 8.77
N GLU A 166 -10.92 3.28 9.00
CA GLU A 166 -12.24 3.89 9.09
C GLU A 166 -12.38 4.70 10.39
N ALA A 167 -11.96 4.12 11.52
CA ALA A 167 -11.98 4.84 12.80
C ALA A 167 -11.09 6.11 12.73
N ASP A 168 -9.89 5.99 12.18
CA ASP A 168 -8.97 7.12 12.01
C ASP A 168 -9.53 8.20 11.08
N TYR A 169 -10.26 7.81 10.03
CA TYR A 169 -10.96 8.77 9.17
C TYR A 169 -11.95 9.60 9.98
N TRP A 170 -12.78 8.97 10.81
CA TRP A 170 -13.77 9.68 11.62
C TRP A 170 -13.13 10.54 12.73
N LEU A 171 -12.00 10.09 13.28
CA LEU A 171 -11.20 10.88 14.21
C LEU A 171 -10.56 12.11 13.53
N GLN A 172 -10.06 11.97 12.31
CA GLN A 172 -9.49 13.08 11.56
C GLN A 172 -10.59 14.07 11.12
N LYS A 173 -11.77 13.56 10.76
CA LYS A 173 -12.94 14.37 10.40
C LYS A 173 -13.51 15.15 11.58
N SER A 174 -13.45 14.60 12.80
CA SER A 174 -13.84 15.36 14.00
C SER A 174 -12.85 16.51 14.29
N ARG A 175 -11.57 16.31 13.98
CA ARG A 175 -10.51 17.31 14.20
C ARG A 175 -10.45 18.41 13.12
N SER A 176 -10.91 18.15 11.90
CA SER A 176 -10.84 19.10 10.78
C SER A 176 -12.04 20.04 10.64
N SER A 177 -13.11 19.84 11.42
CA SER A 177 -14.32 20.67 11.41
C SER A 177 -14.04 22.11 11.86
N THR A 178 -14.18 23.09 10.96
CA THR A 178 -14.10 24.53 11.27
C THR A 178 -15.39 25.06 11.94
N GLN A 179 -15.31 26.20 12.64
CA GLN A 179 -16.19 26.76 13.69
C GLN A 179 -17.74 26.80 13.49
N GLY A 180 -18.33 26.27 12.41
CA GLY A 180 -19.79 26.19 12.21
C GLY A 180 -20.42 24.80 12.41
N MET A 181 -19.63 23.73 12.52
CA MET A 181 -20.13 22.35 12.39
C MET A 181 -19.96 21.50 13.67
N ASN A 182 -20.30 22.06 14.84
CA ASN A 182 -20.32 21.28 16.10
C ASN A 182 -21.09 19.96 15.97
N ALA A 183 -22.17 19.94 15.19
CA ALA A 183 -22.93 18.72 14.89
C ALA A 183 -22.13 17.68 14.09
N GLU A 184 -21.33 18.10 13.09
CA GLU A 184 -20.50 17.17 12.32
C GLU A 184 -19.31 16.64 13.14
N ARG A 185 -18.74 17.49 14.01
CA ARG A 185 -17.70 17.07 14.96
C ARG A 185 -18.22 16.02 15.92
N LEU A 186 -19.34 16.29 16.59
CA LEU A 186 -20.00 15.35 17.52
C LEU A 186 -20.42 14.06 16.82
N ARG A 187 -20.89 14.15 15.57
CA ARG A 187 -21.19 12.98 14.75
C ARG A 187 -19.96 12.11 14.51
N SER A 188 -18.89 12.74 14.04
CA SER A 188 -17.66 12.01 13.68
C SER A 188 -17.01 11.40 14.92
N GLU A 189 -17.09 12.08 16.06
CA GLU A 189 -16.66 11.57 17.36
C GLU A 189 -17.54 10.40 17.85
N ALA A 190 -18.87 10.47 17.69
CA ALA A 190 -19.77 9.38 18.02
C ALA A 190 -19.52 8.12 17.18
N ILE A 191 -19.28 8.27 15.87
CA ILE A 191 -18.94 7.16 14.98
C ILE A 191 -17.57 6.56 15.37
N TYR A 192 -16.57 7.40 15.66
CA TYR A 192 -15.28 6.93 16.15
C TYR A 192 -15.41 6.13 17.46
N ASN A 193 -16.16 6.64 18.43
CA ASN A 193 -16.37 5.98 19.72
C ASN A 193 -17.12 4.65 19.57
N ALA A 194 -18.04 4.54 18.60
CA ALA A 194 -18.71 3.29 18.28
C ALA A 194 -17.75 2.28 17.61
N LEU A 195 -16.82 2.74 16.76
CA LEU A 195 -15.84 1.89 16.06
C LEU A 195 -14.68 1.43 16.95
N LYS A 196 -14.29 2.24 17.93
CA LYS A 196 -13.09 2.04 18.74
C LYS A 196 -13.00 0.68 19.45
N PRO A 197 -14.06 0.17 20.12
CA PRO A 197 -13.99 -1.13 20.80
C PRO A 197 -13.67 -2.29 19.85
N ALA A 198 -14.22 -2.27 18.65
CA ALA A 198 -13.96 -3.28 17.64
C ALA A 198 -12.54 -3.15 17.05
N VAL A 199 -12.03 -1.92 16.87
CA VAL A 199 -10.63 -1.71 16.46
C VAL A 199 -9.67 -2.27 17.51
N ASP A 200 -9.87 -1.95 18.78
CA ASP A 200 -9.03 -2.43 19.87
C ASP A 200 -9.08 -3.98 19.97
N ALA A 201 -10.24 -4.61 19.74
CA ALA A 201 -10.40 -6.05 19.70
C ALA A 201 -9.66 -6.72 18.52
N THR A 202 -9.80 -6.16 17.31
CA THR A 202 -9.11 -6.67 16.11
C THR A 202 -7.58 -6.58 16.26
N GLN A 203 -7.06 -5.47 16.81
CA GLN A 203 -5.62 -5.31 17.08
C GLN A 203 -5.10 -6.30 18.12
N ARG A 204 -5.87 -6.57 19.19
CA ARG A 204 -5.51 -7.58 20.19
C ARG A 204 -5.39 -8.97 19.58
N LEU A 205 -6.35 -9.35 18.74
CA LEU A 205 -6.32 -10.66 18.06
C LEU A 205 -5.15 -10.77 17.08
N GLU A 206 -4.81 -9.69 16.38
CA GLU A 206 -3.64 -9.67 15.50
C GLU A 206 -2.32 -9.83 16.28
N LEU A 207 -2.18 -9.14 17.42
CA LEU A 207 -1.02 -9.29 18.30
C LEU A 207 -0.93 -10.71 18.87
N GLN A 208 -2.06 -11.28 19.30
CA GLN A 208 -2.12 -12.67 19.77
C GLN A 208 -1.68 -13.64 18.67
N ALA A 209 -2.16 -13.46 17.44
CA ALA A 209 -1.80 -14.29 16.29
C ALA A 209 -0.32 -14.16 15.87
N ILE A 210 0.36 -13.06 16.21
CA ILE A 210 1.80 -12.86 15.96
C ILE A 210 2.63 -13.55 17.05
N CYS A 211 2.23 -13.43 18.32
CA CYS A 211 2.92 -14.06 19.45
C CYS A 211 2.90 -15.60 19.36
N THR A 212 1.81 -16.18 18.82
CA THR A 212 1.69 -17.64 18.65
C THR A 212 2.48 -18.20 17.46
N ARG A 213 2.92 -17.35 16.53
CA ARG A 213 3.71 -17.72 15.33
C ARG A 213 5.22 -17.71 15.53
N GLN A 214 5.72 -17.32 16.69
CA GLN A 214 7.15 -17.44 16.94
C GLN A 214 7.50 -18.93 16.99
N PRO A 215 8.32 -19.45 16.04
CA PRO A 215 8.77 -20.82 16.14
C PRO A 215 9.57 -20.93 17.43
N ALA A 216 9.25 -21.94 18.25
CA ALA A 216 10.10 -22.36 19.35
C ALA A 216 11.39 -22.96 18.78
N GLU A 217 12.24 -22.13 18.17
CA GLU A 217 13.62 -22.45 17.86
C GLU A 217 14.32 -22.58 19.20
N TRP A 218 14.47 -23.81 19.72
CA TRP A 218 15.61 -24.29 20.54
C TRP A 218 15.39 -25.64 21.26
N THR A 219 14.38 -26.45 20.92
CA THR A 219 14.26 -27.79 21.54
C THR A 219 14.55 -28.89 20.52
N THR A 220 15.74 -29.49 20.60
CA THR A 220 16.20 -30.62 19.77
C THR A 220 15.60 -31.98 20.17
N ASP A 221 14.68 -32.01 21.13
CA ASP A 221 14.18 -33.25 21.72
C ASP A 221 12.80 -33.62 21.17
N LYS A 222 12.69 -34.82 20.59
CA LYS A 222 11.46 -35.35 19.96
C LYS A 222 10.25 -35.42 20.91
N GLU A 223 10.50 -35.53 22.22
CA GLU A 223 9.46 -35.53 23.27
C GLU A 223 8.88 -34.12 23.51
N SER A 224 9.70 -33.08 23.31
CA SER A 224 9.28 -31.67 23.35
C SER A 224 8.43 -31.27 22.14
N GLN A 225 8.52 -32.04 21.05
CA GLN A 225 7.81 -31.79 19.79
C GLN A 225 6.33 -32.20 19.87
N ALA A 226 6.02 -33.36 20.48
CA ALA A 226 4.64 -33.78 20.76
C ALA A 226 3.95 -32.90 21.81
N GLN A 227 4.70 -32.40 22.80
CA GLN A 227 4.19 -31.40 23.75
C GLN A 227 4.06 -30.00 23.14
N ALA A 228 4.87 -29.66 22.14
CA ALA A 228 4.70 -28.44 21.35
C ALA A 228 3.42 -28.52 20.50
N GLU A 229 3.11 -29.65 19.88
CA GLU A 229 1.86 -29.87 19.12
C GLU A 229 0.62 -29.76 20.01
N HIS A 230 0.60 -30.41 21.18
CA HIS A 230 -0.49 -30.28 22.14
C HIS A 230 -0.65 -28.85 22.69
N ARG A 231 0.45 -28.14 22.95
CA ARG A 231 0.41 -26.72 23.34
C ARG A 231 -0.12 -25.84 22.21
N MET A 232 0.29 -26.13 20.98
CA MET A 232 -0.13 -25.37 19.80
C MET A 232 -1.62 -25.57 19.50
N ALA A 233 -2.16 -26.77 19.74
CA ALA A 233 -3.60 -27.08 19.65
C ALA A 233 -4.42 -26.38 20.74
N ALA A 234 -3.94 -26.34 22.00
CA ALA A 234 -4.61 -25.63 23.09
C ALA A 234 -4.63 -24.11 22.87
N ILE A 235 -3.50 -23.54 22.43
CA ILE A 235 -3.38 -22.12 22.03
C ILE A 235 -4.32 -21.80 20.85
N ALA A 236 -4.55 -22.78 19.98
CA ALA A 236 -5.43 -22.69 18.84
C ALA A 236 -6.91 -22.57 19.25
N GLU A 237 -7.36 -23.45 20.14
CA GLU A 237 -8.72 -23.40 20.69
C GLU A 237 -8.97 -22.09 21.45
N GLU A 238 -8.00 -21.62 22.23
CA GLU A 238 -8.08 -20.32 22.91
C GLU A 238 -8.18 -19.14 21.92
N PHE A 239 -7.46 -19.20 20.79
CA PHE A 239 -7.54 -18.17 19.76
C PHE A 239 -8.90 -18.15 19.04
N LEU A 240 -9.46 -19.31 18.68
CA LEU A 240 -10.77 -19.37 18.04
C LEU A 240 -11.90 -18.94 18.99
N CYS A 241 -11.82 -19.29 20.27
CA CYS A 241 -12.74 -18.80 21.29
C CYS A 241 -12.66 -17.28 21.44
N SER A 242 -11.45 -16.73 21.49
CA SER A 242 -11.21 -15.27 21.54
C SER A 242 -11.72 -14.57 20.27
N LEU A 243 -11.55 -15.19 19.10
CA LEU A 243 -12.07 -14.68 17.83
C LEU A 243 -13.60 -14.67 17.81
N SER A 244 -14.26 -15.75 18.24
CA SER A 244 -15.72 -15.80 18.32
C SER A 244 -16.27 -14.79 19.32
N GLU A 245 -15.65 -14.67 20.48
CA GLU A 245 -16.05 -13.71 21.51
C GLU A 245 -15.91 -12.27 20.99
N ALA A 246 -14.80 -11.94 20.33
CA ALA A 246 -14.60 -10.62 19.74
C ALA A 246 -15.61 -10.31 18.63
N LEU A 247 -15.97 -11.30 17.80
CA LEU A 247 -16.98 -11.12 16.76
C LEU A 247 -18.34 -10.78 17.37
N GLU A 248 -18.77 -11.54 18.36
CA GLU A 248 -20.10 -11.38 18.98
C GLU A 248 -20.17 -10.12 19.85
N THR A 249 -19.19 -9.89 20.71
CA THR A 249 -19.25 -8.85 21.76
C THR A 249 -18.71 -7.49 21.35
N SER A 250 -17.93 -7.42 20.27
CA SER A 250 -17.29 -6.16 19.86
C SER A 250 -17.59 -5.79 18.42
N ILE A 251 -17.40 -6.70 17.46
CA ILE A 251 -17.51 -6.36 16.04
C ILE A 251 -18.98 -6.21 15.63
N ILE A 252 -19.84 -7.15 16.01
CA ILE A 252 -21.28 -7.08 15.70
C ILE A 252 -21.94 -5.91 16.43
N ASP A 253 -21.69 -5.77 17.73
CA ASP A 253 -22.22 -4.66 18.54
C ASP A 253 -21.76 -3.28 18.03
N CYS A 254 -20.53 -3.19 17.55
CA CYS A 254 -20.00 -2.00 16.89
C CYS A 254 -20.72 -1.68 15.58
N LEU A 255 -20.87 -2.66 14.69
CA LEU A 255 -21.54 -2.50 13.40
C LEU A 255 -23.00 -2.09 13.59
N ASP A 256 -23.69 -2.73 14.53
CA ASP A 256 -25.06 -2.37 14.90
C ASP A 256 -25.12 -0.99 15.55
N GLY A 257 -24.17 -0.66 16.43
CA GLY A 257 -24.00 0.66 17.02
C GLY A 257 -23.87 1.76 15.97
N VAL A 258 -22.96 1.60 15.00
CA VAL A 258 -22.74 2.55 13.90
C VAL A 258 -23.97 2.64 12.98
N TRP A 259 -24.67 1.54 12.74
CA TRP A 259 -25.88 1.52 11.91
C TRP A 259 -27.10 2.14 12.60
N ARG A 260 -27.18 2.02 13.93
CA ARG A 260 -28.26 2.56 14.76
C ARG A 260 -28.08 4.03 15.11
N LEU A 261 -26.96 4.67 14.75
CA LEU A 261 -26.76 6.13 14.80
C LEU A 261 -27.68 6.89 13.82
N ARG A 262 -28.98 6.60 13.85
CA ARG A 262 -30.03 7.25 13.05
C ARG A 262 -30.41 8.62 13.59
N ASP A 263 -30.05 8.90 14.84
CA ASP A 263 -30.38 10.14 15.54
C ASP A 263 -29.45 11.31 15.16
N VAL A 264 -28.36 11.05 14.41
CA VAL A 264 -27.41 12.07 13.99
C VAL A 264 -27.52 12.28 12.47
N ALA A 265 -28.14 13.38 12.05
CA ALA A 265 -28.23 13.74 10.65
C ALA A 265 -26.89 14.29 10.11
N PRO A 266 -26.39 13.86 8.93
CA PRO A 266 -26.92 12.78 8.10
C PRO A 266 -26.49 11.38 8.60
N PRO A 267 -27.34 10.36 8.41
CA PRO A 267 -27.07 8.99 8.86
C PRO A 267 -25.82 8.42 8.20
N TYR A 268 -25.29 7.34 8.77
CA TYR A 268 -24.13 6.66 8.22
C TYR A 268 -24.45 6.17 6.78
N PRO A 269 -23.64 6.53 5.75
CA PRO A 269 -23.97 6.22 4.37
C PRO A 269 -24.01 4.70 4.11
N GLU A 270 -25.05 4.23 3.42
CA GLU A 270 -25.23 2.79 3.10
C GLU A 270 -24.07 2.21 2.29
N SER A 271 -23.57 2.97 1.30
CA SER A 271 -22.41 2.57 0.49
C SER A 271 -21.14 2.38 1.34
N ARG A 272 -21.00 3.20 2.40
CA ARG A 272 -19.88 3.13 3.33
C ARG A 272 -20.04 1.95 4.29
N MET A 273 -21.25 1.62 4.71
CA MET A 273 -21.54 0.43 5.53
C MET A 273 -21.26 -0.87 4.77
N ARG A 274 -21.64 -0.95 3.49
CA ARG A 274 -21.26 -2.09 2.64
C ARG A 274 -19.74 -2.26 2.59
N SER A 275 -19.02 -1.16 2.38
CA SER A 275 -17.55 -1.16 2.37
C SER A 275 -16.93 -1.58 3.71
N LEU A 276 -17.58 -1.23 4.82
CA LEU A 276 -17.12 -1.56 6.16
C LEU A 276 -17.30 -3.05 6.45
N LEU A 277 -18.48 -3.60 6.11
CA LEU A 277 -18.77 -5.03 6.20
C LEU A 277 -17.83 -5.87 5.33
N GLU A 278 -17.52 -5.39 4.12
CA GLU A 278 -16.53 -6.03 3.24
C GLU A 278 -15.13 -6.01 3.85
N ALA A 279 -14.71 -4.90 4.47
CA ALA A 279 -13.41 -4.80 5.13
C ALA A 279 -13.29 -5.75 6.32
N VAL A 280 -14.33 -5.84 7.16
CA VAL A 280 -14.41 -6.76 8.30
C VAL A 280 -14.42 -8.22 7.83
N GLY A 281 -15.20 -8.55 6.80
CA GLY A 281 -15.23 -9.91 6.23
C GLY A 281 -13.89 -10.32 5.61
N GLY A 282 -13.20 -9.39 4.95
CA GLY A 282 -11.86 -9.61 4.43
C GLY A 282 -10.81 -9.77 5.54
N TRP A 283 -10.91 -9.00 6.62
CA TRP A 283 -10.08 -9.17 7.82
C TRP A 283 -10.29 -10.57 8.44
N LEU A 284 -11.55 -10.96 8.68
CA LEU A 284 -11.89 -12.27 9.24
C LEU A 284 -11.33 -13.41 8.38
N SER A 285 -11.48 -13.29 7.06
CA SER A 285 -10.96 -14.27 6.11
C SER A 285 -9.44 -14.40 6.20
N ARG A 286 -8.70 -13.28 6.27
CA ARG A 286 -7.24 -13.29 6.44
C ARG A 286 -6.80 -13.90 7.76
N VAL A 287 -7.51 -13.59 8.85
CA VAL A 287 -7.24 -14.15 10.18
C VAL A 287 -7.43 -15.67 10.19
N LEU A 288 -8.56 -16.15 9.65
CA LEU A 288 -8.86 -17.59 9.56
C LEU A 288 -7.89 -18.32 8.62
N ILE A 289 -7.62 -17.78 7.43
CA ILE A 289 -6.67 -18.38 6.48
C ILE A 289 -5.29 -18.46 7.11
N SER A 290 -4.84 -17.37 7.73
CA SER A 290 -3.53 -17.33 8.35
C SER A 290 -3.40 -18.26 9.56
N TYR A 291 -4.52 -18.71 10.12
CA TYR A 291 -4.61 -19.68 11.20
C TYR A 291 -4.71 -21.13 10.69
N LEU A 292 -5.31 -21.36 9.52
CA LEU A 292 -5.41 -22.70 8.89
C LEU A 292 -4.15 -23.11 8.12
N ASN A 293 -3.36 -22.14 7.64
CA ASN A 293 -2.14 -22.40 6.85
C ASN A 293 -1.02 -23.15 7.62
N PRO A 294 -0.79 -22.89 8.94
CA PRO A 294 0.16 -23.68 9.74
C PRO A 294 -0.25 -25.15 9.93
N LEU A 295 -1.57 -25.45 9.92
CA LEU A 295 -2.11 -26.79 10.14
C LEU A 295 -2.02 -27.69 8.89
N SER A 296 -1.70 -27.13 7.73
CA SER A 296 -1.67 -27.84 6.44
C SER A 296 -0.27 -28.40 6.09
N SER A 297 0.70 -28.35 7.02
CA SER A 297 2.11 -28.65 6.72
C SER A 297 2.50 -30.13 6.63
N GLU A 298 1.54 -31.05 6.59
CA GLU A 298 1.80 -32.42 6.14
C GLU A 298 1.15 -32.68 4.77
N GLN A 299 2.00 -32.56 3.74
CA GLN A 299 1.86 -33.20 2.42
C GLN A 299 0.90 -32.63 1.36
N THR A 300 0.27 -31.47 1.52
CA THR A 300 -0.42 -30.87 0.37
C THR A 300 0.15 -29.50 0.02
N GLN A 301 0.74 -29.42 -1.18
CA GLN A 301 0.93 -28.17 -1.94
C GLN A 301 -0.45 -27.54 -2.22
N THR A 302 -1.15 -27.06 -1.20
CA THR A 302 -2.25 -26.14 -1.42
C THR A 302 -1.68 -24.74 -1.33
N VAL A 303 -1.30 -24.25 -2.51
CA VAL A 303 -1.03 -22.84 -2.76
C VAL A 303 -2.33 -22.09 -2.47
N VAL A 304 -2.57 -21.70 -1.22
CA VAL A 304 -3.60 -20.70 -0.95
C VAL A 304 -3.16 -19.46 -1.70
N SER A 305 -3.98 -19.06 -2.67
CA SER A 305 -3.57 -18.05 -3.64
C SER A 305 -3.21 -16.74 -2.91
N PRO A 306 -2.10 -16.09 -3.26
CA PRO A 306 -1.69 -14.80 -2.67
C PRO A 306 -2.64 -13.65 -3.02
N LEU A 307 -3.70 -13.95 -3.78
CA LEU A 307 -4.85 -13.08 -3.97
C LEU A 307 -5.57 -12.81 -2.65
N TRP A 308 -5.60 -13.77 -1.73
CA TRP A 308 -6.37 -13.68 -0.48
C TRP A 308 -5.65 -12.96 0.67
N ASP A 309 -4.36 -12.63 0.50
CA ASP A 309 -3.61 -11.79 1.44
C ASP A 309 -3.92 -10.29 1.29
N ARG A 310 -4.51 -9.89 0.16
CA ARG A 310 -4.85 -8.49 -0.15
C ARG A 310 -6.20 -8.09 0.45
N PRO A 311 -6.43 -6.81 0.79
CA PRO A 311 -7.75 -6.33 1.16
C PRO A 311 -8.78 -6.65 0.05
N PHE A 312 -9.99 -7.07 0.45
CA PHE A 312 -11.01 -7.66 -0.43
C PHE A 312 -11.30 -6.85 -1.70
N LYS A 313 -11.27 -5.52 -1.64
CA LYS A 313 -11.48 -4.65 -2.81
C LYS A 313 -10.37 -4.78 -3.86
N GLN A 314 -9.13 -5.01 -3.44
CA GLN A 314 -8.06 -5.35 -4.38
C GLN A 314 -8.29 -6.74 -4.97
N VAL A 315 -8.78 -7.70 -4.17
CA VAL A 315 -9.12 -9.05 -4.66
C VAL A 315 -10.24 -8.98 -5.70
N SER A 316 -11.34 -8.30 -5.38
CA SER A 316 -12.47 -8.07 -6.27
C SER A 316 -12.03 -7.38 -7.57
N PHE A 317 -11.26 -6.29 -7.49
CA PHE A 317 -10.73 -5.61 -8.67
C PHE A 317 -9.84 -6.52 -9.53
N THR A 318 -8.97 -7.32 -8.90
CA THR A 318 -8.09 -8.25 -9.62
C THR A 318 -8.88 -9.37 -10.29
N VAL A 319 -9.90 -9.91 -9.63
CA VAL A 319 -10.78 -10.95 -10.16
C VAL A 319 -11.62 -10.43 -11.32
N THR A 320 -12.15 -9.20 -11.23
CA THR A 320 -12.91 -8.58 -12.34
C THR A 320 -12.04 -8.30 -13.57
N TRP A 321 -10.74 -8.03 -13.39
CA TRP A 321 -9.80 -7.82 -14.49
C TRP A 321 -9.27 -9.12 -15.13
N THR A 322 -9.36 -10.26 -14.45
CA THR A 322 -8.95 -11.57 -15.02
C THR A 322 -10.08 -12.31 -15.74
N VAL A 323 -11.32 -11.81 -15.70
CA VAL A 323 -12.50 -12.43 -16.33
C VAL A 323 -12.95 -11.67 -17.60
N LEU A 324 -12.20 -10.65 -18.03
CA LEU A 324 -12.30 -9.99 -19.33
C LEU A 324 -11.05 -10.28 -20.17
#